data_AF-A0A376TKJ6-F1
#
_entry.id   AF-A0A376TKJ6-F1
#
_cell.length_a   1.000
_cell.length_b   1.000
_cell.length_c   1.000
_cell.angle_alpha   90.00
_cell.angle_beta   90.00
_cell.angle_gamma   90.00
#
_symmetry.space_group_name_H-M   'P 1'
#
loop_
_entity.id
_entity.type
_entity.pdbx_description
1 polymer ?
#
loop_
_entity_poly.entity_id
_entity_poly.type
_entity_poly.pdbx_seq_one_letter_code
_entity_poly.pdbx_strand_id
1 'polypeptide(L)'
;MPPPVYAWARFEIRRYQSQLWWIKSVTGQSETIVPWQTWLQPLELPAGLGSVQLTAGGDIRPPRADEAVSVRFKAAGLLHIVGRNGGRKLKKIWQELGVPPWLRDTTPLLFYGETLIAAAGVFVTQEGVAEGENGVSFVWQKTLS
;
A
#
# COMPACT_ATOMS: atom_id res chain seq x y z
N MET A 1 -30.58 -8.10 -23.91
CA MET A 1 -30.35 -6.83 -23.18
C MET A 1 -29.85 -7.17 -21.79
N PRO A 2 -28.68 -6.71 -21.35
CA PRO A 2 -28.35 -6.77 -19.93
C PRO A 2 -29.19 -5.72 -19.16
N PRO A 3 -29.59 -5.99 -17.91
CA PRO A 3 -30.41 -5.08 -17.12
C PRO A 3 -29.62 -3.80 -16.74
N PRO A 4 -30.30 -2.66 -16.49
CA PRO A 4 -29.65 -1.42 -16.11
C PRO A 4 -29.02 -1.55 -14.71
N VAL A 5 -27.71 -1.34 -14.63
CA VAL A 5 -26.99 -1.25 -13.35
C VAL A 5 -27.20 0.15 -12.79
N TYR A 6 -28.09 0.30 -11.82
CA TYR A 6 -28.21 1.54 -11.05
C TYR A 6 -27.07 1.64 -10.04
N ALA A 7 -26.00 2.38 -10.38
CA ALA A 7 -24.86 2.65 -9.50
C ALA A 7 -25.16 3.80 -8.53
N TRP A 8 -25.96 3.54 -7.49
CA TRP A 8 -26.32 4.52 -6.44
C TRP A 8 -25.92 4.07 -5.04
N ALA A 9 -24.69 3.61 -4.87
CA ALA A 9 -24.07 3.63 -3.55
C ALA A 9 -22.58 3.93 -3.70
N ARG A 10 -22.21 5.22 -3.56
CA ARG A 10 -20.81 5.63 -3.35
C ARG A 10 -20.24 5.10 -2.04
N PHE A 11 -21.08 4.48 -1.21
CA PHE A 11 -20.74 3.99 0.10
C PHE A 11 -21.26 2.56 0.31
N GLU A 12 -20.54 1.78 1.09
CA GLU A 12 -20.87 0.41 1.47
C GLU A 12 -20.82 0.27 2.99
N ILE A 13 -21.69 -0.57 3.54
CA ILE A 13 -21.60 -0.99 4.92
C ILE A 13 -20.87 -2.34 4.96
N ARG A 14 -19.76 -2.41 5.70
CA ARG A 14 -19.00 -3.66 5.89
C ARG A 14 -18.87 -4.00 7.37
N ARG A 15 -18.93 -5.29 7.71
CA ARG A 15 -18.69 -5.79 9.07
C ARG A 15 -17.23 -6.22 9.23
N TYR A 16 -16.55 -5.71 10.26
CA TYR A 16 -15.19 -6.10 10.61
C TYR A 16 -14.96 -5.93 12.12
N GLN A 17 -14.32 -6.91 12.76
CA GLN A 17 -14.08 -6.94 14.21
C GLN A 17 -15.34 -6.62 15.04
N SER A 18 -16.46 -7.27 14.70
CA SER A 18 -17.77 -7.09 15.34
C SER A 18 -18.35 -5.67 15.29
N GLN A 19 -17.82 -4.80 14.42
CA GLN A 19 -18.32 -3.44 14.20
C GLN A 19 -18.80 -3.27 12.75
N LEU A 20 -19.70 -2.32 12.53
CA LEU A 20 -20.16 -1.89 11.22
C LEU A 20 -19.41 -0.63 10.80
N TRP A 21 -18.92 -0.65 9.57
CA TRP A 21 -18.15 0.44 8.98
C TRP A 21 -18.91 0.98 7.77
N TRP A 22 -19.16 2.28 7.75
CA TRP A 22 -19.64 3.00 6.58
C TRP A 22 -18.43 3.52 5.80
N ILE A 23 -18.17 2.95 4.62
CA ILE A 23 -16.97 3.27 3.83
C ILE A 23 -17.34 3.70 2.42
N LYS A 24 -16.52 4.52 1.78
CA LYS A 24 -16.66 4.81 0.35
C LYS A 24 -16.34 3.53 -0.45
N SER A 25 -17.16 3.20 -1.44
CA SER A 25 -16.89 2.09 -2.35
C SER A 25 -15.69 2.46 -3.22
N VAL A 26 -14.64 1.62 -3.18
CA VAL A 26 -13.44 1.78 -3.99
C VAL A 26 -13.14 0.44 -4.65
N THR A 27 -12.91 0.47 -5.97
CA THR A 27 -12.51 -0.72 -6.72
C THR A 27 -11.13 -1.16 -6.28
N GLY A 28 -10.98 -2.44 -5.92
CA GLY A 28 -9.70 -3.03 -5.55
C GLY A 28 -8.64 -2.86 -6.66
N GLN A 29 -7.40 -2.60 -6.26
CA GLN A 29 -6.29 -2.28 -7.16
C GLN A 29 -5.25 -3.41 -7.24
N SER A 30 -5.60 -4.64 -6.86
CA SER A 30 -4.63 -5.75 -6.72
C SER A 30 -3.81 -6.02 -7.98
N GLU A 31 -4.38 -5.84 -9.17
CA GLU A 31 -3.69 -6.05 -10.46
C GLU A 31 -2.98 -4.80 -10.99
N THR A 32 -3.13 -3.66 -10.31
CA THR A 32 -2.57 -2.39 -10.76
C THR A 32 -1.10 -2.28 -10.33
N ILE A 33 -0.25 -1.93 -11.30
CA ILE A 33 1.14 -1.56 -11.10
C ILE A 33 1.29 -0.15 -11.62
N VAL A 34 1.76 0.75 -10.76
CA VAL A 34 2.01 2.16 -11.11
C VAL A 34 3.53 2.39 -11.10
N PRO A 35 4.19 2.48 -12.26
CA PRO A 35 5.59 2.81 -12.33
C PRO A 35 5.86 4.20 -11.76
N TRP A 36 6.90 4.36 -10.96
CA TRP A 36 7.28 5.62 -10.35
C TRP A 36 8.67 6.07 -10.83
N GLN A 37 8.72 6.57 -12.07
CA GLN A 37 9.98 6.94 -12.72
C GLN A 37 10.72 8.05 -11.97
N THR A 38 9.97 9.07 -11.51
CA THR A 38 10.51 10.19 -10.75
C THR A 38 10.06 10.11 -9.30
N TRP A 39 10.66 9.19 -8.53
CA TRP A 39 10.31 8.93 -7.12
C TRP A 39 10.57 10.10 -6.16
N LEU A 40 11.27 11.14 -6.63
CA LEU A 40 11.43 12.43 -5.93
C LEU A 40 10.19 13.32 -6.00
N GLN A 41 9.26 13.03 -6.91
CA GLN A 41 8.00 13.76 -7.07
C GLN A 41 6.85 12.89 -6.54
N PRO A 42 5.77 13.49 -6.00
CA PRO A 42 4.58 12.74 -5.64
C PRO A 42 4.02 11.93 -6.82
N LEU A 43 3.56 10.72 -6.54
CA LEU A 43 2.86 9.86 -7.49
C LEU A 43 1.38 9.81 -7.17
N GLU A 44 0.57 10.21 -8.14
CA GLU A 44 -0.88 10.06 -8.10
C GLU A 44 -1.27 8.58 -8.23
N LEU A 45 -2.17 8.13 -7.35
CA LEU A 45 -2.66 6.76 -7.32
C LEU A 45 -3.99 6.62 -8.08
N PRO A 46 -4.28 5.43 -8.62
CA PRO A 46 -5.53 5.16 -9.31
C PRO A 46 -6.74 5.25 -8.38
N ALA A 47 -7.93 5.27 -8.98
CA ALA A 47 -9.23 5.19 -8.30
C ALA A 47 -9.46 6.24 -7.19
N GLY A 48 -8.77 7.38 -7.26
CA GLY A 48 -8.91 8.45 -6.27
C GLY A 48 -8.37 8.06 -4.89
N LEU A 49 -7.37 7.18 -4.83
CA LEU A 49 -6.68 6.81 -3.59
C LEU A 49 -5.79 7.94 -3.04
N GLY A 50 -5.64 9.04 -3.78
CA GLY A 50 -4.78 10.16 -3.44
C GLY A 50 -3.39 10.00 -4.02
N SER A 51 -2.38 10.49 -3.33
CA SER A 51 -1.00 10.48 -3.80
C SER A 51 -0.05 9.89 -2.76
N VAL A 52 1.09 9.41 -3.21
CA VAL A 52 2.18 8.96 -2.35
C VAL A 52 3.45 9.73 -2.66
N GLN A 53 4.30 9.89 -1.66
CA GLN A 53 5.60 10.54 -1.80
C GLN A 53 6.65 9.90 -0.88
N LEU A 54 7.91 9.97 -1.29
CA LEU A 54 9.05 9.66 -0.44
C LEU A 54 9.61 10.97 0.12
N THR A 55 9.59 11.14 1.43
CA THR A 55 10.15 12.31 2.11
C THR A 55 11.43 11.93 2.85
N ALA A 56 12.38 12.86 2.95
CA ALA A 56 13.57 12.65 3.77
C ALA A 56 13.20 12.43 5.25
N GLY A 57 13.95 11.58 5.94
CA GLY A 57 13.70 11.20 7.33
C GLY A 57 12.69 10.07 7.42
N GLY A 58 13.16 8.90 7.81
CA GLY A 58 12.37 7.70 8.02
C GLY A 58 13.24 6.44 8.04
N ASP A 59 12.62 5.28 8.21
CA ASP A 59 13.34 4.02 8.38
C ASP A 59 13.45 3.22 7.06
N ILE A 60 13.02 3.78 5.93
CA ILE A 60 13.06 3.10 4.64
C ILE A 60 14.34 3.50 3.90
N ARG A 61 15.10 2.54 3.36
CA ARG A 61 16.25 2.87 2.51
C ARG A 61 15.79 3.59 1.23
N PRO A 62 16.54 4.58 0.72
CA PRO A 62 16.26 5.10 -0.61
C PRO A 62 16.44 4.02 -1.68
N PRO A 63 15.76 4.15 -2.84
CA PRO A 63 15.97 3.26 -3.98
C PRO A 63 17.39 3.44 -4.51
N ARG A 64 17.99 2.35 -5.00
CA ARG A 64 19.27 2.40 -5.73
C ARG A 64 19.04 2.93 -7.14
N ALA A 65 20.09 3.45 -7.78
CA ALA A 65 20.00 4.05 -9.11
C ALA A 65 19.53 3.07 -10.20
N ASP A 66 19.76 1.78 -10.01
CA ASP A 66 19.39 0.68 -10.91
C ASP A 66 18.03 0.04 -10.57
N GLU A 67 17.41 0.42 -9.45
CA GLU A 67 16.14 -0.14 -9.02
C GLU A 67 14.96 0.63 -9.60
N ALA A 68 14.13 -0.06 -10.38
CA ALA A 68 12.85 0.49 -10.84
C ALA A 68 11.87 0.64 -9.66
N VAL A 69 11.48 1.87 -9.35
CA VAL A 69 10.49 2.13 -8.28
C VAL A 69 9.08 1.97 -8.83
N SER A 70 8.22 1.27 -8.09
CA SER A 70 6.80 1.16 -8.43
C SER A 70 5.92 1.10 -7.19
N VAL A 71 4.65 1.45 -7.36
CA VAL A 71 3.59 1.22 -6.39
C VAL A 71 2.69 0.11 -6.89
N ARG A 72 2.42 -0.87 -6.03
CA ARG A 72 1.53 -2.00 -6.30
C ARG A 72 0.55 -2.14 -5.12
N PHE A 73 -0.41 -3.06 -5.25
CA PHE A 73 -1.40 -3.32 -4.19
C PHE A 73 -1.52 -4.81 -3.84
N LYS A 74 -0.58 -5.60 -4.33
CA LYS A 74 -0.39 -7.00 -3.96
C LYS A 74 1.09 -7.32 -3.86
N ALA A 75 1.42 -8.30 -3.04
CA ALA A 75 2.73 -8.90 -2.96
C ALA A 75 2.57 -10.42 -2.86
N ALA A 76 3.42 -11.16 -3.57
CA ALA A 76 3.50 -12.60 -3.49
C ALA A 76 4.66 -13.02 -2.58
N GLY A 77 4.72 -14.32 -2.25
CA GLY A 77 5.82 -14.88 -1.47
C GLY A 77 5.70 -14.69 0.04
N LEU A 78 6.79 -15.00 0.72
CA LEU A 78 6.95 -14.81 2.16
C LEU A 78 7.66 -13.48 2.40
N LEU A 79 7.05 -12.66 3.25
CA LEU A 79 7.54 -11.32 3.56
C LEU A 79 8.06 -11.31 4.99
N HIS A 80 9.19 -10.64 5.19
CA HIS A 80 9.82 -10.44 6.48
C HIS A 80 9.69 -8.97 6.85
N ILE A 81 8.95 -8.66 7.91
CA ILE A 81 8.72 -7.29 8.39
C ILE A 81 9.52 -7.00 9.64
N VAL A 82 9.86 -5.73 9.84
CA VAL A 82 10.55 -5.26 11.05
C VAL A 82 9.71 -5.55 12.29
N GLY A 83 10.36 -5.88 13.41
CA GLY A 83 9.70 -6.16 14.69
C GLY A 83 9.04 -7.54 14.77
N ARG A 84 9.24 -8.41 13.77
CA ARG A 84 8.69 -9.77 13.75
C ARG A 84 9.73 -10.81 13.32
N ASN A 85 9.67 -11.98 13.96
CA ASN A 85 10.47 -13.13 13.55
C ASN A 85 9.72 -14.03 12.55
N GLY A 86 10.40 -14.41 11.47
CA GLY A 86 9.91 -15.35 10.45
C GLY A 86 9.02 -14.73 9.35
N GLY A 87 9.09 -15.35 8.16
CA GLY A 87 8.35 -14.91 6.98
C GLY A 87 6.86 -15.26 7.03
N ARG A 88 6.02 -14.37 6.50
CA ARG A 88 4.56 -14.55 6.38
C ARG A 88 4.04 -14.05 5.05
N LYS A 89 2.96 -14.68 4.56
CA LYS A 89 2.22 -14.15 3.40
C LYS A 89 1.55 -12.82 3.76
N LEU A 90 1.48 -11.89 2.81
CA LEU A 90 0.89 -10.55 3.01
C LEU A 90 -0.50 -10.59 3.67
N LYS A 91 -1.38 -11.50 3.25
CA LYS A 91 -2.72 -11.67 3.85
C LYS A 91 -2.67 -11.93 5.36
N LYS A 92 -1.68 -12.70 5.84
CA LYS A 92 -1.49 -13.00 7.26
C LYS A 92 -0.99 -11.75 8.01
N ILE A 93 -0.04 -11.02 7.42
CA ILE A 93 0.47 -9.76 7.97
C ILE A 93 -0.68 -8.75 8.15
N TRP A 94 -1.52 -8.59 7.13
CA TRP A 94 -2.71 -7.74 7.23
C TRP A 94 -3.66 -8.12 8.36
N GLN A 95 -3.90 -9.41 8.58
CA GLN A 95 -4.77 -9.86 9.66
C GLN A 95 -4.16 -9.55 11.03
N GLU A 96 -2.87 -9.80 11.19
CA GLU A 96 -2.16 -9.61 12.47
C GLU A 96 -2.00 -8.14 12.83
N LEU A 97 -1.81 -7.27 11.83
CA LEU A 97 -1.79 -5.81 12.00
C LEU A 97 -3.20 -5.19 12.00
N GLY A 98 -4.25 -6.02 11.99
CA GLY A 98 -5.63 -5.56 12.09
C GLY A 98 -6.14 -4.78 10.88
N VAL A 99 -5.45 -4.82 9.73
CA VAL A 99 -5.83 -4.08 8.51
C VAL A 99 -7.18 -4.60 7.97
N PRO A 100 -8.21 -3.74 7.87
CA PRO A 100 -9.51 -4.10 7.33
C PRO A 100 -9.46 -4.63 5.89
N PRO A 101 -10.31 -5.61 5.52
CA PRO A 101 -10.28 -6.22 4.19
C PRO A 101 -10.35 -5.25 3.00
N TRP A 102 -11.13 -4.17 3.10
CA TRP A 102 -11.27 -3.15 2.05
C TRP A 102 -10.06 -2.21 1.90
N LEU A 103 -9.12 -2.25 2.86
CA LEU A 103 -7.85 -1.53 2.74
C LEU A 103 -6.75 -2.42 2.14
N ARG A 104 -6.91 -3.76 2.14
CA ARG A 104 -5.81 -4.68 1.81
C ARG A 104 -5.39 -4.66 0.35
N ASP A 105 -6.31 -4.31 -0.54
CA ASP A 105 -6.14 -4.20 -1.99
C ASP A 105 -6.12 -2.75 -2.48
N THR A 106 -6.12 -1.78 -1.56
CA THR A 106 -6.07 -0.34 -1.84
C THR A 106 -4.95 0.38 -1.07
N THR A 107 -4.29 -0.31 -0.15
CA THR A 107 -3.12 0.20 0.56
C THR A 107 -1.90 0.15 -0.37
N PRO A 108 -1.23 1.29 -0.61
CA PRO A 108 -0.04 1.34 -1.46
C PRO A 108 1.10 0.50 -0.89
N LEU A 109 1.69 -0.33 -1.73
CA LEU A 109 2.89 -1.10 -1.46
C LEU A 109 4.03 -0.54 -2.31
N LEU A 110 5.12 -0.14 -1.66
CA LEU A 110 6.33 0.34 -2.32
C LEU A 110 7.19 -0.83 -2.75
N PHE A 111 7.57 -0.86 -4.02
CA PHE A 111 8.45 -1.86 -4.60
C PHE A 111 9.69 -1.22 -5.22
N TYR A 112 10.85 -1.83 -4.99
CA TYR A 112 12.08 -1.59 -5.72
C TYR A 112 12.39 -2.83 -6.54
N GLY A 113 12.26 -2.74 -7.87
CA GLY A 113 12.18 -3.90 -8.74
C GLY A 113 11.00 -4.80 -8.37
N GLU A 114 11.30 -6.05 -8.02
CA GLU A 114 10.32 -7.05 -7.56
C GLU A 114 10.28 -7.21 -6.03
N THR A 115 11.14 -6.50 -5.30
CA THR A 115 11.20 -6.56 -3.84
C THR A 115 10.17 -5.62 -3.23
N LEU A 116 9.34 -6.15 -2.32
CA LEU A 116 8.47 -5.33 -1.48
C LEU A 116 9.30 -4.64 -0.40
N ILE A 117 9.15 -3.33 -0.27
CA ILE A 117 9.92 -2.49 0.64
C ILE A 117 9.07 -2.10 1.85
N ALA A 118 7.88 -1.55 1.62
CA ALA A 118 7.00 -1.07 2.67
C ALA A 118 5.53 -1.06 2.23
N ALA A 119 4.64 -1.08 3.22
CA ALA A 119 3.23 -0.75 3.07
C ALA A 119 2.99 0.63 3.72
N ALA A 120 2.41 1.57 2.97
CA ALA A 120 2.25 2.95 3.42
C ALA A 120 1.49 3.04 4.75
N GLY A 121 2.15 3.57 5.79
CA GLY A 121 1.57 3.72 7.12
C GLY A 121 1.25 2.40 7.85
N VAL A 122 1.74 1.25 7.38
CA VAL A 122 1.49 -0.04 8.04
C VAL A 122 2.75 -0.76 8.48
N PHE A 123 3.71 -1.00 7.58
CA PHE A 123 4.94 -1.71 7.93
C PHE A 123 6.09 -1.41 6.96
N VAL A 124 7.31 -1.69 7.41
CA VAL A 124 8.52 -1.77 6.59
C VAL A 124 9.04 -3.20 6.60
N THR A 125 9.51 -3.69 5.45
CA THR A 125 10.15 -5.01 5.33
C THR A 125 11.60 -4.96 5.78
N GLN A 126 12.19 -6.10 6.13
CA GLN A 126 13.61 -6.17 6.48
C GLN A 126 14.51 -5.73 5.32
N GLU A 127 14.14 -6.02 4.06
CA GLU A 127 14.87 -5.57 2.86
C GLU A 127 14.73 -4.07 2.57
N GLY A 128 13.73 -3.44 3.21
CA GLY A 128 13.44 -2.02 3.05
C GLY A 128 14.06 -1.13 4.12
N VAL A 129 14.69 -1.68 5.16
CA VAL A 129 15.22 -0.88 6.28
C VAL A 129 16.42 -0.05 5.83
N ALA A 130 16.45 1.22 6.25
CA ALA A 130 17.60 2.09 6.05
C ALA A 130 18.81 1.65 6.89
N GLU A 131 19.98 1.60 6.27
CA GLU A 131 21.25 1.46 6.97
C GLU A 131 21.79 2.86 7.29
N GLY A 132 21.52 3.37 8.49
CA GLY A 132 21.99 4.67 8.96
C GLY A 132 20.97 5.81 8.86
N GLU A 133 21.45 7.06 8.85
CA GLU A 133 20.62 8.26 9.07
C GLU A 133 19.94 8.82 7.80
N ASN A 134 20.22 8.25 6.62
CA ASN A 134 19.74 8.76 5.33
C ASN A 134 18.46 8.07 4.81
N GLY A 135 17.63 7.59 5.72
CA GLY A 135 16.37 6.94 5.35
C GLY A 135 15.29 7.93 4.88
N VAL A 136 14.30 7.38 4.19
CA VAL A 136 13.11 8.07 3.70
C VAL A 136 11.86 7.52 4.38
N SER A 137 10.79 8.30 4.33
CA SER A 137 9.46 7.89 4.77
C SER A 137 8.52 7.77 3.58
N PHE A 138 7.73 6.70 3.54
CA PHE A 138 6.72 6.45 2.51
C PHE A 138 5.37 6.96 2.97
N VAL A 139 5.03 8.18 2.55
CA VAL A 139 3.87 8.93 3.01
C VAL A 139 2.73 8.78 2.02
N TRP A 140 1.55 8.40 2.51
CA TRP A 140 0.32 8.32 1.73
C TRP A 140 -0.64 9.44 2.11
N GLN A 141 -0.90 10.34 1.16
CA GLN A 141 -1.85 11.44 1.27
C GLN A 141 -3.15 11.04 0.58
N LYS A 142 -4.18 10.72 1.37
CA LYS A 142 -5.50 10.38 0.83
C LYS A 142 -6.22 11.65 0.37
N THR A 143 -6.87 11.59 -0.79
CA THR A 143 -7.79 12.66 -1.19
C THR A 143 -8.97 12.67 -0.21
N LEU A 144 -9.08 13.73 0.58
CA LEU A 144 -10.26 13.99 1.42
C LEU A 144 -11.48 14.08 0.48
N SER A 145 -12.39 13.11 0.59
CA SER A 145 -13.71 13.14 -0.06
C SER A 145 -14.80 13.08 1.00
#